data_AF-A0A2H0SCM4-F1
#
_entry.id   AF-A0A2H0SCM4-F1
#
_cell.length_a   1.000
_cell.length_b   1.000
_cell.length_c   1.000
_cell.angle_alpha   90.00
_cell.angle_beta   90.00
_cell.angle_gamma   90.00
#
_symmetry.space_group_name_H-M   'P 1'
#
loop_
_entity.id
_entity.type
_entity.pdbx_description
1 polymer ?
#
loop_
_entity_poly.entity_id
_entity_poly.type
_entity_poly.pdbx_seq_one_letter_code
_entity_poly.pdbx_strand_id
1 'polypeptide(L)'
;MPRNPPLILYVEDDGMLLTMYEQFFTIHGFSFAGAASFTAGMEMIPAQLPDVVLLDLLLPNMTTPIPEHVNHHLGLQLLEEIKKNPKTKGIPVIILSNIDEASVVRNAKELGAENFLVKAKIVPKDTLAAVKKVLQKRNIPLPEKRGPNPQKP
;
A
#
# COMPACT_ATOMS: atom_id res chain seq x y z
N MET A 1 11.76 7.34 24.12
CA MET A 1 12.23 6.37 23.12
C MET A 1 11.94 6.95 21.75
N PRO A 2 12.88 7.06 20.81
CA PRO A 2 12.55 7.46 19.44
C PRO A 2 11.59 6.42 18.86
N ARG A 3 10.50 6.88 18.23
CA ARG A 3 9.55 6.00 17.55
C ARG A 3 10.22 5.46 16.30
N ASN A 4 10.02 4.18 15.98
CA ASN A 4 10.49 3.63 14.71
C ASN A 4 9.87 4.42 13.55
N PRO A 5 10.58 4.57 12.41
CA PRO A 5 10.01 5.25 11.25
C PRO A 5 8.76 4.50 10.77
N PRO A 6 7.69 5.21 10.36
CA PRO A 6 6.45 4.57 9.94
C PRO A 6 6.69 3.55 8.82
N LEU A 7 6.05 2.39 8.95
CA LEU A 7 6.17 1.29 8.00
C LEU A 7 5.10 1.39 6.92
N ILE A 8 5.56 1.42 5.67
CA ILE A 8 4.74 1.30 4.47
C ILE A 8 4.88 -0.13 3.96
N LEU A 9 3.77 -0.83 3.77
CA LEU A 9 3.75 -2.11 3.06
C LEU A 9 3.10 -1.93 1.70
N TYR A 10 3.78 -2.28 0.62
CA TYR A 10 3.22 -2.22 -0.73
C TYR A 10 3.01 -3.64 -1.29
N VAL A 11 1.77 -3.98 -1.62
CA VAL A 11 1.42 -5.22 -2.33
C VAL A 11 1.33 -4.94 -3.84
N GLU A 12 2.28 -5.50 -4.58
CA GLU A 12 2.55 -5.24 -6.00
C GLU A 12 3.39 -6.39 -6.58
N ASP A 13 3.02 -6.96 -7.71
CA ASP A 13 3.78 -8.06 -8.33
C ASP A 13 4.98 -7.59 -9.18
N ASP A 14 4.98 -6.33 -9.64
CA ASP A 14 6.15 -5.74 -10.29
C ASP A 14 7.29 -5.46 -9.29
N GLY A 15 8.27 -6.36 -9.27
CA GLY A 15 9.47 -6.24 -8.43
C GLY A 15 10.33 -5.02 -8.71
N MET A 16 10.35 -4.48 -9.94
CA MET A 16 11.05 -3.24 -10.26
C MET A 16 10.33 -2.05 -9.62
N LEU A 17 8.99 -2.04 -9.68
CA LEU A 17 8.18 -1.00 -9.07
C LEU A 17 8.32 -1.01 -7.54
N LEU A 18 8.33 -2.20 -6.92
CA LEU A 18 8.62 -2.36 -5.49
C LEU A 18 9.99 -1.78 -5.12
N THR A 19 11.03 -2.12 -5.87
CA THR A 19 12.40 -1.63 -5.64
C THR A 19 12.48 -0.11 -5.77
N MET A 20 11.83 0.47 -6.79
CA MET A 20 11.77 1.91 -6.98
C MET A 20 11.08 2.62 -5.80
N TYR A 21 9.94 2.09 -5.34
CA TYR A 21 9.21 2.67 -4.22
C TYR A 21 9.92 2.50 -2.89
N GLU A 22 10.62 1.37 -2.67
CA GLU A 22 11.47 1.16 -1.51
C GLU A 22 12.53 2.26 -1.42
N GLN A 23 13.34 2.42 -2.46
CA GLN A 23 14.38 3.46 -2.52
C GLN A 23 13.78 4.85 -2.29
N PHE A 24 12.67 5.15 -2.97
CA PHE A 24 12.00 6.43 -2.86
C PHE A 24 11.51 6.71 -1.43
N PHE A 25 10.81 5.78 -0.79
CA PHE A 25 10.27 5.98 0.56
C PHE A 25 11.36 5.95 1.64
N THR A 26 12.40 5.12 1.50
CA THR A 26 13.53 5.09 2.42
C THR A 26 14.31 6.41 2.42
N ILE A 27 14.55 7.02 1.25
CA ILE A 27 15.16 8.36 1.17
C ILE A 27 14.30 9.43 1.86
N HIS A 28 12.97 9.25 1.85
CA HIS A 28 12.05 10.12 2.58
C HIS A 28 11.86 9.74 4.05
N GLY A 29 12.68 8.82 4.57
CA GLY A 29 12.76 8.46 5.98
C GLY A 29 11.72 7.44 6.45
N PHE A 30 11.00 6.77 5.55
CA PHE A 30 10.04 5.72 5.91
C PHE A 30 10.71 4.35 5.94
N SER A 31 10.18 3.45 6.76
CA SER A 31 10.44 2.02 6.61
C SER A 31 9.54 1.48 5.50
N PHE A 32 10.03 0.51 4.72
CA PHE A 32 9.30 -0.03 3.58
C PHE A 32 9.39 -1.56 3.57
N ALA A 33 8.29 -2.22 3.18
CA ALA A 33 8.23 -3.64 2.91
C ALA A 33 7.43 -3.88 1.62
N GLY A 34 7.94 -4.72 0.73
CA GLY A 34 7.26 -5.13 -0.50
C GLY A 34 6.69 -6.55 -0.40
N ALA A 35 5.45 -6.73 -0.83
CA ALA A 35 4.79 -8.03 -0.95
C ALA A 35 4.47 -8.30 -2.43
N ALA A 36 5.17 -9.28 -3.02
CA ALA A 36 5.12 -9.54 -4.46
C ALA A 36 3.87 -10.30 -4.95
N SER A 37 2.89 -10.53 -4.08
CA SER A 37 1.69 -11.30 -4.40
C SER A 37 0.59 -11.09 -3.37
N PHE A 38 -0.64 -11.53 -3.71
CA PHE A 38 -1.75 -11.59 -2.77
C PHE A 38 -1.40 -12.38 -1.51
N THR A 39 -0.80 -13.57 -1.65
CA THR A 39 -0.44 -14.45 -0.51
C THR A 39 0.56 -13.76 0.40
N ALA A 40 1.61 -13.16 -0.17
CA ALA A 40 2.59 -12.41 0.60
C ALA A 40 1.93 -11.24 1.34
N GLY A 41 0.98 -10.54 0.71
CA GLY A 41 0.20 -9.48 1.36
C GLY A 41 -0.62 -10.00 2.54
N MET A 42 -1.34 -11.11 2.37
CA MET A 42 -2.13 -11.76 3.41
C MET A 42 -1.29 -12.21 4.62
N GLU A 43 -0.04 -12.63 4.40
CA GLU A 43 0.87 -13.05 5.47
C GLU A 43 1.54 -11.86 6.16
N MET A 44 2.07 -10.92 5.38
CA MET A 44 2.92 -9.85 5.90
C MET A 44 2.14 -8.76 6.62
N ILE A 45 0.94 -8.40 6.15
CA ILE A 45 0.14 -7.32 6.76
C ILE A 45 -0.21 -7.62 8.24
N PRO A 46 -0.78 -8.79 8.60
CA PRO A 46 -1.06 -9.10 10.00
C PRO A 46 0.21 -9.40 10.83
N ALA A 47 1.31 -9.82 10.20
CA ALA A 47 2.56 -10.10 10.89
C ALA A 47 3.34 -8.82 11.23
N GLN A 48 3.34 -7.83 10.34
CA GLN A 48 4.13 -6.61 10.48
C GLN A 48 3.33 -5.39 10.96
N LEU A 49 2.00 -5.43 10.85
CA LEU A 49 1.09 -4.33 11.24
C LEU A 49 1.56 -2.95 10.73
N PRO A 50 1.69 -2.78 9.40
CA PRO A 50 2.17 -1.53 8.82
C PRO A 50 1.28 -0.34 9.18
N ASP A 51 1.87 0.85 9.21
CA ASP A 51 1.14 2.10 9.46
C ASP A 51 0.26 2.51 8.27
N VAL A 52 0.59 2.04 7.06
CA VAL A 52 -0.21 2.19 5.84
C VAL A 52 0.10 1.07 4.85
N VAL A 53 -0.92 0.63 4.12
CA VAL A 53 -0.80 -0.29 2.99
C VAL A 53 -1.01 0.48 1.68
N LEU A 54 -0.07 0.32 0.74
CA LEU A 54 -0.28 0.59 -0.68
C LEU A 54 -0.70 -0.73 -1.34
N LEU A 55 -1.70 -0.69 -2.20
CA LEU A 55 -2.28 -1.91 -2.76
C LEU A 55 -2.59 -1.77 -4.25
N ASP A 56 -1.97 -2.60 -5.07
CA ASP A 56 -2.46 -2.81 -6.44
C ASP A 56 -3.69 -3.74 -6.45
N LEU A 57 -4.62 -3.42 -7.33
CA LEU A 57 -5.78 -4.25 -7.64
C LEU A 57 -5.48 -5.35 -8.66
N LEU A 58 -4.49 -5.11 -9.53
CA LEU A 58 -4.09 -6.02 -10.61
C LEU A 58 -2.97 -6.96 -10.16
N LEU A 59 -3.26 -7.77 -9.14
CA LEU A 59 -2.34 -8.85 -8.74
C LEU A 59 -2.58 -10.08 -9.62
N PRO A 60 -1.53 -10.81 -10.03
CA PRO A 60 -1.67 -12.01 -10.82
C PRO A 60 -2.47 -13.06 -10.05
N ASN A 61 -3.32 -13.79 -10.78
CA ASN A 61 -4.15 -14.83 -10.20
C ASN A 61 -3.29 -15.86 -9.45
N MET A 62 -3.80 -16.35 -8.32
CA MET A 62 -3.33 -17.63 -7.81
C MET A 62 -3.60 -18.70 -8.86
N THR A 63 -2.80 -19.77 -8.88
CA THR A 63 -2.90 -20.92 -9.79
C THR A 63 -4.27 -21.63 -9.77
N THR A 64 -5.22 -21.19 -8.95
CA THR A 64 -6.58 -21.71 -8.84
C THR A 64 -7.59 -20.82 -9.57
N PRO A 65 -8.52 -21.40 -10.35
CA PRO A 65 -9.59 -20.64 -11.00
C PRO A 65 -10.43 -19.87 -9.98
N ILE A 66 -10.51 -18.56 -10.15
CA ILE A 66 -11.45 -17.70 -9.41
C ILE A 66 -12.82 -17.88 -10.09
N PRO A 67 -13.90 -18.18 -9.35
CA PRO A 67 -15.23 -18.27 -9.94
C PRO A 67 -15.58 -16.98 -10.68
N GLU A 68 -16.17 -17.08 -11.86
CA GLU A 68 -16.50 -15.94 -12.75
C GLU A 68 -17.36 -14.85 -12.05
N HIS A 69 -18.04 -15.22 -10.97
CA HIS A 69 -18.90 -14.33 -10.16
C HIS A 69 -18.13 -13.58 -9.05
N VAL A 70 -16.87 -13.94 -8.80
CA VAL A 70 -16.01 -13.28 -7.82
C VAL A 70 -15.24 -12.19 -8.53
N ASN A 71 -15.33 -10.96 -8.02
CA ASN A 71 -14.60 -9.80 -8.54
C ASN A 71 -13.15 -10.18 -8.91
N HIS A 72 -12.80 -10.07 -10.19
CA HIS A 72 -11.49 -10.47 -10.75
C HIS A 72 -10.31 -9.62 -10.24
N HIS A 73 -10.53 -8.74 -9.28
CA HIS A 73 -9.50 -7.89 -8.68
C HIS A 73 -9.08 -8.49 -7.34
N LEU A 74 -8.04 -9.32 -7.36
CA LEU A 74 -7.48 -9.90 -6.14
C LEU A 74 -7.10 -8.84 -5.10
N GLY A 75 -6.71 -7.63 -5.51
CA GLY A 75 -6.50 -6.55 -4.55
C GLY A 75 -7.78 -6.05 -3.88
N LEU A 76 -8.96 -6.10 -4.51
CA LEU A 76 -10.22 -5.78 -3.81
C LEU A 76 -10.55 -6.83 -2.77
N GLN A 77 -10.29 -8.11 -3.08
CA GLN A 77 -10.44 -9.19 -2.10
C GLN A 77 -9.47 -8.99 -0.92
N LEU A 78 -8.21 -8.62 -1.20
CA LEU A 78 -7.24 -8.35 -0.15
C LEU A 78 -7.66 -7.16 0.73
N LEU A 79 -8.17 -6.09 0.12
CA LEU A 79 -8.75 -4.97 0.86
C LEU A 79 -9.88 -5.44 1.78
N GLU A 80 -10.80 -6.24 1.27
CA GLU A 80 -11.91 -6.78 2.05
C GLU A 80 -11.42 -7.61 3.25
N GLU A 81 -10.45 -8.50 3.04
CA GLU A 81 -9.85 -9.32 4.10
C GLU A 81 -9.14 -8.47 5.16
N ILE A 82 -8.38 -7.46 4.75
CA ILE A 82 -7.74 -6.49 5.66
C ILE A 82 -8.80 -5.83 6.56
N LYS A 83 -9.95 -5.46 5.98
CA LYS A 83 -11.01 -4.69 6.65
C LYS A 83 -11.94 -5.55 7.49
N LYS A 84 -12.10 -6.84 7.18
CA LYS A 84 -12.83 -7.82 7.99
C LYS A 84 -12.04 -8.25 9.23
N ASN A 85 -10.72 -8.36 9.13
CA ASN A 85 -9.90 -8.87 10.23
C ASN A 85 -9.73 -7.83 11.36
N PRO A 86 -10.12 -8.14 12.62
CA PRO A 86 -10.05 -7.21 13.75
C PRO A 86 -8.65 -6.64 14.02
N LYS A 87 -7.58 -7.38 13.70
CA LYS A 87 -6.19 -6.95 13.89
C LYS A 87 -5.74 -5.92 12.86
N THR A 88 -6.26 -6.00 11.64
CA THR A 88 -5.79 -5.21 10.49
C THR A 88 -6.81 -4.20 10.00
N LYS A 89 -8.08 -4.28 10.41
CA LYS A 89 -9.16 -3.36 9.96
C LYS A 89 -8.85 -1.89 10.22
N GLY A 90 -8.05 -1.66 11.26
CA GLY A 90 -7.56 -0.34 11.63
C GLY A 90 -6.57 0.21 10.62
N ILE A 91 -5.85 -0.58 9.84
CA ILE A 91 -4.78 -0.13 8.95
C ILE A 91 -5.39 0.64 7.75
N PRO A 92 -4.92 1.86 7.45
CA PRO A 92 -5.37 2.57 6.26
C PRO A 92 -4.80 1.92 5.00
N VAL A 93 -5.63 1.79 3.98
CA VAL A 93 -5.26 1.20 2.69
C VAL A 93 -5.45 2.27 1.62
N ILE A 94 -4.40 2.54 0.85
CA ILE A 94 -4.43 3.39 -0.34
C ILE A 94 -4.32 2.48 -1.55
N ILE A 95 -5.32 2.52 -2.42
CA ILE A 95 -5.22 1.83 -3.70
C ILE A 95 -4.27 2.60 -4.61
N LEU A 96 -3.35 1.88 -5.23
CA LEU A 96 -2.41 2.38 -6.23
C LEU A 96 -2.43 1.40 -7.40
N SER A 97 -3.22 1.68 -8.43
CA SER A 97 -3.46 0.74 -9.54
C SER A 97 -3.55 1.46 -10.89
N ASN A 98 -3.42 0.71 -11.98
CA ASN A 98 -3.69 1.22 -13.34
C ASN A 98 -5.19 1.27 -13.69
N ILE A 99 -6.07 0.67 -12.87
CA ILE A 99 -7.52 0.72 -13.07
C ILE A 99 -8.05 2.13 -12.79
N ASP A 100 -8.88 2.67 -13.68
CA ASP A 100 -9.59 3.94 -13.48
C ASP A 100 -11.11 3.86 -13.67
N GLU A 101 -11.65 2.64 -13.73
CA GLU A 101 -13.08 2.38 -13.83
C GLU A 101 -13.84 2.88 -12.61
N ALA A 102 -14.86 3.71 -12.84
CA ALA A 102 -15.63 4.35 -11.77
C ALA A 102 -16.35 3.35 -10.85
N SER A 103 -16.78 2.20 -11.37
CA SER A 103 -17.37 1.10 -10.60
C SER A 103 -16.38 0.51 -9.60
N VAL A 104 -15.15 0.23 -10.04
CA VAL A 104 -14.08 -0.32 -9.21
C VAL A 104 -13.62 0.69 -8.15
N VAL A 105 -13.46 1.96 -8.51
CA VAL A 105 -13.11 3.03 -7.56
C VAL A 105 -14.18 3.17 -6.48
N ARG A 106 -15.46 3.11 -6.85
CA ARG A 106 -16.58 3.15 -5.92
C ARG A 106 -16.56 1.95 -4.98
N ASN A 107 -16.38 0.75 -5.51
CA ASN A 107 -16.32 -0.48 -4.73
C ASN A 107 -15.16 -0.44 -3.71
N ALA A 108 -13.95 -0.06 -4.13
CA ALA A 108 -12.81 0.10 -3.22
C ALA A 108 -13.11 1.07 -2.07
N LYS A 109 -13.80 2.18 -2.37
CA LYS A 109 -14.21 3.16 -1.35
C LYS A 109 -15.25 2.58 -0.39
N GLU A 110 -16.24 1.87 -0.89
CA GLU A 110 -17.28 1.19 -0.07
C GLU A 110 -16.67 0.12 0.84
N LEU A 111 -15.66 -0.60 0.37
CA LEU A 111 -14.87 -1.55 1.14
C LEU A 111 -13.93 -0.88 2.17
N GLY A 112 -13.79 0.46 2.16
CA GLY A 112 -13.05 1.20 3.18
C GLY A 112 -11.60 1.55 2.79
N ALA A 113 -11.28 1.63 1.49
CA ALA A 113 -10.05 2.29 1.04
C ALA A 113 -10.05 3.77 1.46
N GLU A 114 -8.92 4.23 1.99
CA GLU A 114 -8.74 5.61 2.45
C GLU A 114 -8.48 6.57 1.28
N ASN A 115 -7.89 6.06 0.19
CA ASN A 115 -7.65 6.80 -1.03
C ASN A 115 -7.49 5.86 -2.24
N PHE A 116 -7.63 6.40 -3.44
CA PHE A 116 -7.45 5.69 -4.70
C PHE A 116 -6.60 6.54 -5.66
N LEU A 117 -5.46 6.00 -6.09
CA LEU A 117 -4.51 6.65 -6.97
C LEU A 117 -4.35 5.84 -8.26
N VAL A 118 -4.56 6.48 -9.41
CA VAL A 118 -4.36 5.86 -10.72
C VAL A 118 -2.90 6.06 -11.12
N LYS A 119 -2.09 5.00 -11.13
CA LYS A 119 -0.63 5.02 -11.38
C LYS A 119 -0.26 5.84 -12.63
N ALA A 120 -0.99 5.67 -13.73
CA ALA A 120 -0.76 6.39 -15.00
C ALA A 120 -1.00 7.91 -14.94
N LYS A 121 -1.68 8.41 -13.90
CA LYS A 121 -2.06 9.83 -13.74
C LYS A 121 -1.23 10.55 -12.67
N ILE A 122 -0.28 9.85 -12.03
CA ILE A 122 0.46 10.38 -10.89
C ILE A 122 1.96 10.08 -10.99
N VAL A 123 2.75 10.79 -10.20
CA VAL A 123 4.17 10.50 -9.96
C VAL A 123 4.37 10.01 -8.51
N PRO A 124 5.51 9.36 -8.17
CA PRO A 124 5.75 8.86 -6.82
C PRO A 124 5.59 9.90 -5.70
N LYS A 125 5.84 11.19 -5.99
CA LYS A 125 5.61 12.29 -5.05
C LYS A 125 4.15 12.47 -4.64
N ASP A 126 3.20 12.15 -5.52
CA ASP A 126 1.77 12.20 -5.19
C ASP A 126 1.40 11.06 -4.23
N THR A 127 1.96 9.87 -4.44
CA THR A 127 1.83 8.73 -3.51
C THR A 127 2.38 9.09 -2.13
N LEU A 128 3.54 9.74 -2.06
CA LEU A 128 4.10 10.24 -0.80
C LEU A 128 3.18 11.25 -0.11
N ALA A 129 2.61 12.18 -0.86
CA ALA A 129 1.68 13.17 -0.32
C ALA A 129 0.42 12.50 0.25
N ALA A 130 -0.12 11.49 -0.44
CA ALA A 130 -1.25 10.70 0.02
C ALA A 130 -0.92 9.93 1.31
N VAL A 131 0.22 9.23 1.35
CA VAL A 131 0.69 8.52 2.56
C VAL A 131 0.82 9.48 3.74
N LYS A 132 1.51 10.61 3.56
CA LYS A 132 1.68 11.61 4.63
C LYS A 132 0.36 12.14 5.16
N LYS A 133 -0.59 12.45 4.26
CA LYS A 133 -1.93 12.92 4.64
C LYS A 133 -2.67 11.90 5.49
N VAL A 134 -2.60 10.62 5.12
CA VAL A 134 -3.23 9.51 5.84
C VAL A 134 -2.62 9.30 7.22
N LEU A 135 -1.29 9.31 7.32
CA LEU A 135 -0.58 9.16 8.61
C LEU A 135 -0.86 10.33 9.55
N GLN A 136 -0.87 11.56 9.03
CA GLN A 136 -1.19 12.77 9.81
C GLN A 136 -2.61 12.73 10.38
N LYS A 137 -3.62 12.33 9.58
CA LYS A 137 -5.00 12.14 10.07
C LYS A 137 -5.11 11.15 11.22
N ARG A 138 -4.14 10.23 11.34
CA ARG A 138 -4.06 9.18 12.35
C ARG A 138 -3.09 9.50 13.49
N ASN A 139 -2.59 10.74 13.54
CA ASN A 139 -1.63 11.20 14.53
C ASN A 139 -0.35 10.33 14.57
N ILE A 140 0.03 9.74 13.44
CA ILE A 140 1.29 9.04 13.27
C ILE A 140 2.34 10.07 12.83
N PRO A 141 3.41 10.30 13.64
CA PRO A 141 4.47 11.24 13.30
C PRO A 141 5.13 10.88 11.97
N LEU A 142 5.37 11.90 11.15
CA LEU A 142 6.11 11.72 9.91
C LEU A 142 7.63 11.69 10.21
N PRO A 143 8.42 11.00 9.38
CA PRO A 143 9.87 11.08 9.47
C PRO A 143 10.35 12.53 9.37
N GLU A 144 11.32 12.89 10.20
CA GLU A 144 12.08 14.13 9.99
C GLU A 144 12.80 14.03 8.64
N LYS A 145 12.89 15.13 7.89
CA LYS A 145 13.69 15.17 6.66
C LYS A 145 15.12 14.80 7.03
N ARG A 146 15.56 13.58 6.73
CA ARG A 146 16.99 13.30 6.66
C ARG A 146 17.50 14.13 5.50
N GLY A 147 18.28 15.17 5.80
CA GLY A 147 19.08 15.84 4.77
C GLY A 147 19.94 14.80 4.02
N PRO A 148 20.46 15.12 2.82
CA PRO A 148 21.39 14.22 2.16
C PRO A 148 22.48 13.83 3.16
N ASN A 149 22.62 12.53 3.42
CA ASN A 149 23.64 12.04 4.33
C ASN A 149 24.99 12.48 3.76
N PRO A 150 25.79 13.32 4.45
CA PRO A 150 27.09 13.75 3.95
C PRO A 150 28.15 12.63 3.94
N GLN A 151 27.74 11.39 4.20
CA GLN A 151 28.60 10.21 4.29
C GLN A 151 28.08 9.11 3.36
N LYS A 152 28.39 9.25 2.08
CA LYS A 152 28.77 8.11 1.24
C LYS A 152 30.00 8.59 0.45
N PRO A 153 31.14 7.87 0.54
CA PRO A 153 32.39 8.27 -0.11
C PRO A 153 32.25 8.34 -1.62
#